data_AF-A0A6P9BJI2-F1
#
_entry.id   AF-A0A6P9BJI2-F1
#
_cell.length_a   1.000
_cell.length_b   1.000
_cell.length_c   1.000
_cell.angle_alpha   90.00
_cell.angle_beta   90.00
_cell.angle_gamma   90.00
#
_symmetry.space_group_name_H-M   'P 1'
#
loop_
_entity.id
_entity.type
_entity.pdbx_description
1 polymer ?
#
loop_
_entity_poly.entity_id
_entity_poly.type
_entity_poly.pdbx_seq_one_letter_code
_entity_poly.pdbx_strand_id
1 'polypeptide(L)'
;MMALSCNQTGLLAWILLLLSLSEVQSDCPNPVLPPHSSLRTGEVLPHTSPTGTVLRLQCITGHEIIPGTIPRMTCLDTNKWSELPTLCQGKRCPIPHIENGQIVSSDDLRLGEEITLGCHYGFRIIGGATRQCVLKSGRVDWNRELPVCERIPCARPPIIANGRYDPSPSDTYDAGWTVIYRCDADYSLIGNSTITCIVAENGVDGKWNLPSPVCTRKRCPVPLIKNGKILFANDFGLGEKVTLACDYGFRIIGGSTLQCVLKSGKVDWNRELPVCERIPCARPPIIANGRYDPSPSDTYDVGWTVIYRCDADYSLIGQSAITCIVAENGVDGKWNLPSPECKNVKCRRPIIPNGKVASVFQATYTYQNKLLIECDPGYTFVESSLIECDADSQWKPSGPWCDKIMIPVTDPTSALPPNTPEEDKSEDKSLEDRLDIIEKKLDRILHILQLTGQRKTIC
;
A
#
# COMPACT_ATOMS: atom_id res chain seq x y z
N MET A 1 114.63 -81.02 -64.25
CA MET A 1 115.42 -79.88 -64.75
C MET A 1 114.46 -78.71 -64.81
N MET A 2 114.67 -77.67 -63.98
CA MET A 2 115.23 -76.37 -64.39
C MET A 2 114.47 -75.75 -65.58
N ALA A 3 114.12 -74.48 -65.68
CA ALA A 3 114.07 -73.30 -64.82
C ALA A 3 113.51 -72.16 -65.73
N LEU A 4 113.01 -71.08 -65.12
CA LEU A 4 113.15 -69.68 -65.56
C LEU A 4 112.40 -69.14 -66.81
N SER A 5 111.46 -68.24 -66.50
CA SER A 5 111.44 -66.78 -66.84
C SER A 5 110.75 -66.23 -68.11
N CYS A 6 110.09 -65.07 -67.86
CA CYS A 6 109.81 -63.92 -68.76
C CYS A 6 108.81 -64.12 -69.92
N ASN A 7 107.97 -63.17 -70.36
CA ASN A 7 107.75 -61.74 -70.07
C ASN A 7 106.39 -61.29 -70.70
N GLN A 8 105.80 -60.24 -70.12
CA GLN A 8 104.94 -59.17 -70.69
C GLN A 8 103.79 -59.38 -71.72
N THR A 9 102.67 -58.77 -71.32
CA THR A 9 101.69 -57.94 -72.07
C THR A 9 100.62 -58.57 -72.95
N GLY A 10 99.38 -58.27 -72.56
CA GLY A 10 98.32 -57.89 -73.50
C GLY A 10 97.30 -58.97 -73.80
N LEU A 11 96.15 -58.93 -73.09
CA LEU A 11 94.81 -59.09 -73.68
C LEU A 11 93.74 -58.86 -72.61
N LEU A 12 93.57 -57.58 -72.27
CA LEU A 12 92.32 -56.98 -71.85
C LEU A 12 91.35 -57.02 -73.04
N ALA A 13 90.57 -58.09 -73.15
CA ALA A 13 89.31 -58.18 -73.90
C ALA A 13 88.88 -59.65 -73.80
N TRP A 14 87.59 -59.92 -73.60
CA TRP A 14 86.93 -61.25 -73.67
C TRP A 14 86.39 -61.92 -72.40
N ILE A 15 86.38 -61.29 -71.22
CA ILE A 15 85.40 -61.66 -70.18
C ILE A 15 84.73 -60.40 -69.61
N LEU A 16 84.33 -59.52 -70.53
CA LEU A 16 83.27 -58.51 -70.35
C LEU A 16 81.92 -59.06 -70.87
N LEU A 17 81.70 -60.37 -70.73
CA LEU A 17 80.49 -61.06 -71.22
C LEU A 17 79.87 -61.99 -70.15
N LEU A 18 79.95 -61.61 -68.87
CA LEU A 18 79.25 -62.25 -67.74
C LEU A 18 78.60 -61.22 -66.78
N LEU A 19 78.23 -60.04 -67.29
CA LEU A 19 77.38 -59.06 -66.58
C LEU A 19 76.13 -58.71 -67.40
N SER A 20 75.56 -59.71 -68.07
CA SER A 20 74.20 -59.66 -68.62
C SER A 20 73.34 -60.69 -67.91
N LEU A 21 73.20 -60.55 -66.60
CA LEU A 21 72.09 -61.12 -65.84
C LEU A 21 71.36 -59.95 -65.23
N SER A 22 70.27 -59.60 -65.90
CA SER A 22 69.11 -58.85 -65.41
C SER A 22 69.40 -57.93 -64.22
N GLU A 23 69.34 -56.61 -64.46
CA GLU A 23 68.77 -55.73 -63.43
C GLU A 23 67.50 -56.44 -62.94
N VAL A 24 67.54 -56.97 -61.71
CA VAL A 24 66.33 -57.35 -61.01
C VAL A 24 65.58 -56.05 -60.90
N GLN A 25 64.64 -55.85 -61.82
CA GLN A 25 63.74 -54.71 -61.83
C GLN A 25 63.10 -54.72 -60.44
N SER A 26 63.57 -53.82 -59.58
CA SER A 26 63.15 -53.78 -58.20
C SER A 26 61.79 -53.11 -58.18
N ASP A 27 60.76 -53.92 -58.40
CA ASP A 27 59.40 -53.44 -58.47
C ASP A 27 58.95 -52.90 -57.11
N CYS A 28 58.18 -51.81 -57.13
CA CYS A 28 57.51 -51.35 -55.92
C CYS A 28 56.52 -52.42 -55.42
N PRO A 29 56.40 -52.62 -54.09
CA PRO A 29 55.40 -53.52 -53.53
C PRO A 29 53.97 -53.00 -53.79
N ASN A 30 52.96 -53.83 -53.55
CA ASN A 30 51.56 -53.42 -53.67
C ASN A 30 51.31 -52.12 -52.86
N PRO A 31 50.80 -51.06 -53.51
CA PRO A 31 50.63 -49.76 -52.87
C PRO A 31 49.54 -49.83 -51.79
N VAL A 32 49.82 -49.22 -50.64
CA VAL A 32 48.77 -48.87 -49.68
C VAL A 32 48.20 -47.53 -50.12
N LEU A 33 46.94 -47.53 -50.55
CA LEU A 33 46.29 -46.31 -51.01
C LEU A 33 46.02 -45.36 -49.83
N PRO A 34 46.13 -44.03 -50.04
CA PRO A 34 45.73 -43.05 -49.04
C PRO A 34 44.29 -43.27 -48.55
N PRO A 35 43.96 -42.90 -47.30
CA PRO A 35 42.60 -43.02 -46.78
C PRO A 35 41.56 -42.36 -47.68
N HIS A 36 40.40 -42.99 -47.83
CA HIS A 36 39.28 -42.50 -48.64
C HIS A 36 39.61 -42.26 -50.13
N SER A 37 40.60 -42.97 -50.66
CA SER A 37 40.98 -42.92 -52.09
C SER A 37 40.83 -44.28 -52.77
N SER A 38 40.73 -44.25 -54.10
CA SER A 38 40.73 -45.42 -54.98
C SER A 38 41.54 -45.10 -56.25
N LEU A 39 41.87 -46.14 -57.03
CA LEU A 39 42.43 -45.93 -58.37
C LEU A 39 41.42 -45.20 -59.24
N ARG A 40 41.91 -44.32 -60.12
CA ARG A 40 41.04 -43.61 -61.05
C ARG A 40 40.28 -44.61 -61.92
N THR A 41 39.02 -44.30 -62.24
CA THR A 41 38.18 -45.18 -63.07
C THR A 41 38.88 -45.51 -64.40
N GLY A 42 39.09 -46.79 -64.68
CA GLY A 42 39.80 -47.29 -65.86
C GLY A 42 41.30 -47.54 -65.66
N GLU A 43 41.85 -47.21 -64.49
CA GLU A 43 43.24 -47.49 -64.11
C GLU A 43 43.30 -48.83 -63.38
N VAL A 44 44.17 -49.73 -63.86
CA VAL A 44 44.34 -51.08 -63.32
C VAL A 44 45.73 -51.17 -62.70
N LEU A 45 45.83 -51.82 -61.54
CA LEU A 45 47.11 -52.13 -60.92
C LEU A 45 47.96 -52.97 -61.89
N PRO A 46 49.14 -52.49 -62.30
CA PRO A 46 50.04 -53.26 -63.15
C PRO A 46 50.48 -54.56 -62.46
N HIS A 47 50.67 -55.63 -63.23
CA HIS A 47 51.21 -56.89 -62.70
C HIS A 47 52.66 -56.75 -62.22
N THR A 48 53.42 -55.81 -62.80
CA THR A 48 54.77 -55.41 -62.41
C THR A 48 54.83 -53.88 -62.36
N SER A 49 55.39 -53.31 -61.30
CA SER A 49 55.42 -51.86 -61.05
C SER A 49 56.86 -51.33 -61.02
N PRO A 50 57.50 -51.16 -62.19
CA PRO A 50 58.89 -50.70 -62.27
C PRO A 50 59.04 -49.26 -61.78
N THR A 51 60.26 -48.88 -61.41
CA THR A 51 60.63 -47.50 -61.07
C THR A 51 60.13 -46.50 -62.11
N GLY A 52 59.46 -45.44 -61.66
CA GLY A 52 58.81 -44.45 -62.52
C GLY A 52 57.34 -44.76 -62.84
N THR A 53 56.78 -45.89 -62.40
CA THR A 53 55.33 -46.17 -62.51
C THR A 53 54.52 -45.11 -61.76
N VAL A 54 53.54 -44.52 -62.42
CA VAL A 54 52.64 -43.49 -61.84
C VAL A 54 51.22 -44.04 -61.78
N LEU A 55 50.65 -44.11 -60.58
CA LEU A 55 49.24 -44.42 -60.38
C LEU A 55 48.47 -43.13 -60.12
N ARG A 56 47.40 -42.87 -60.87
CA ARG A 56 46.49 -41.76 -60.59
C ARG A 56 45.37 -42.23 -59.67
N LEU A 57 45.06 -41.36 -58.74
CA LEU A 57 44.13 -41.63 -57.66
C LEU A 57 42.89 -40.77 -57.84
N GLN A 58 41.79 -41.22 -57.27
CA GLN A 58 40.56 -40.44 -57.12
C GLN A 58 40.01 -40.66 -55.72
N CYS A 59 39.20 -39.73 -55.24
CA CYS A 59 38.54 -39.89 -53.96
C CYS A 59 37.29 -40.77 -54.09
N ILE A 60 37.01 -41.57 -53.07
CA ILE A 60 35.77 -42.35 -53.02
C ILE A 60 34.55 -41.42 -52.88
N THR A 61 33.35 -41.94 -53.16
CA THR A 61 32.10 -41.18 -53.06
C THR A 61 31.98 -40.51 -51.67
N GLY A 62 31.60 -39.24 -51.66
CA GLY A 62 31.51 -38.44 -50.44
C GLY A 62 32.80 -37.72 -50.03
N HIS A 63 33.92 -37.95 -50.74
CA HIS A 63 35.20 -37.29 -50.48
C HIS A 63 35.67 -36.50 -51.71
N GLU A 64 36.52 -35.51 -51.47
CA GLU A 64 37.13 -34.64 -52.48
C GLU A 64 38.63 -34.50 -52.25
N ILE A 65 39.36 -34.15 -53.31
CA ILE A 65 40.81 -33.97 -53.25
C ILE A 65 41.11 -32.72 -52.40
N ILE A 66 42.00 -32.85 -51.42
CA ILE A 66 42.45 -31.72 -50.60
C ILE A 66 43.12 -30.68 -51.50
N PRO A 67 42.70 -29.40 -51.48
CA PRO A 67 43.32 -28.36 -52.30
C PRO A 67 44.84 -28.30 -52.12
N GLY A 68 45.58 -28.27 -53.23
CA GLY A 68 47.05 -28.25 -53.22
C GLY A 68 47.72 -29.63 -53.22
N THR A 69 46.96 -30.72 -53.04
CA THR A 69 47.49 -32.09 -53.19
C THR A 69 47.42 -32.56 -54.65
N ILE A 70 48.37 -33.40 -55.06
CA ILE A 70 48.41 -33.97 -56.41
C ILE A 70 47.94 -35.43 -56.33
N PRO A 71 46.88 -35.83 -57.05
CA PRO A 71 46.28 -37.17 -56.96
C PRO A 71 47.06 -38.21 -57.78
N ARG A 72 48.37 -38.32 -57.54
CA ARG A 72 49.23 -39.31 -58.19
C ARG A 72 50.29 -39.82 -57.24
N MET A 73 50.49 -41.13 -57.17
CA MET A 73 51.61 -41.75 -56.47
C MET A 73 52.61 -42.31 -57.49
N THR A 74 53.90 -42.16 -57.21
CA THR A 74 54.98 -42.58 -58.12
C THR A 74 55.88 -43.59 -57.43
N CYS A 75 56.25 -44.66 -58.12
CA CYS A 75 57.27 -45.61 -57.68
C CYS A 75 58.66 -44.96 -57.83
N LEU A 76 59.32 -44.69 -56.70
CA LEU A 76 60.62 -44.02 -56.63
C LEU A 76 61.76 -45.01 -56.91
N ASP A 77 62.95 -44.49 -57.21
CA ASP A 77 64.21 -45.23 -57.37
C ASP A 77 64.64 -46.01 -56.12
N THR A 78 64.08 -45.64 -54.96
CA THR A 78 64.20 -46.36 -53.69
C THR A 78 63.28 -47.59 -53.58
N ASN A 79 62.53 -47.94 -54.64
CA ASN A 79 61.55 -49.03 -54.69
C ASN A 79 60.42 -48.87 -53.65
N LYS A 80 60.08 -47.61 -53.36
CA LYS A 80 58.99 -47.20 -52.48
C LYS A 80 58.06 -46.24 -53.21
N TRP A 81 56.78 -46.27 -52.88
CA TRP A 81 55.82 -45.28 -53.36
C TRP A 81 56.08 -43.92 -52.70
N SER A 82 55.87 -42.84 -53.46
CA SER A 82 55.88 -41.47 -52.94
C SER A 82 54.90 -41.29 -51.78
N GLU A 83 55.32 -40.60 -50.71
CA GLU A 83 54.48 -40.37 -49.54
C GLU A 83 53.30 -39.44 -49.83
N LEU A 84 52.09 -39.93 -49.58
CA LEU A 84 50.81 -39.21 -49.70
C LEU A 84 49.91 -39.57 -48.51
N PRO A 85 50.23 -39.09 -47.29
CA PRO A 85 49.53 -39.51 -46.08
C PRO A 85 48.06 -39.06 -46.06
N THR A 86 47.74 -37.88 -46.60
CA THR A 86 46.37 -37.38 -46.72
C THR A 86 46.12 -36.81 -48.12
N LEU A 87 45.23 -37.44 -48.87
CA LEU A 87 44.86 -37.03 -50.24
C LEU A 87 43.41 -36.52 -50.31
N CYS A 88 42.51 -37.23 -49.64
CA CYS A 88 41.07 -37.01 -49.72
C CYS A 88 40.54 -36.52 -48.38
N GLN A 89 39.72 -35.48 -48.42
CA GLN A 89 38.93 -35.01 -47.28
C GLN A 89 37.45 -35.27 -47.53
N GLY A 90 36.64 -35.38 -46.48
CA GLY A 90 35.19 -35.44 -46.61
C GLY A 90 34.67 -34.19 -47.33
N LYS A 91 33.69 -34.36 -48.23
CA LYS A 91 32.97 -33.22 -48.79
C LYS A 91 32.15 -32.54 -47.68
N ARG A 92 31.92 -31.24 -47.83
CA ARG A 92 31.14 -30.44 -46.87
C ARG A 92 29.64 -30.58 -47.15
N CYS A 93 28.86 -30.78 -46.11
CA CYS A 93 27.41 -30.61 -46.16
C CYS A 93 27.03 -29.16 -46.50
N PRO A 94 25.83 -28.92 -47.06
CA PRO A 94 25.32 -27.56 -47.26
C PRO A 94 25.32 -26.78 -45.95
N ILE A 95 25.75 -25.52 -45.98
CA ILE A 95 25.72 -24.65 -44.79
C ILE A 95 24.27 -24.54 -44.31
N PRO A 96 23.96 -24.94 -43.06
CA PRO A 96 22.61 -24.84 -42.53
C PRO A 96 22.12 -23.38 -42.54
N HIS A 97 21.00 -23.12 -43.20
CA HIS A 97 20.33 -21.83 -43.15
C HIS A 97 19.03 -21.97 -42.35
N ILE A 98 18.96 -21.28 -41.22
CA ILE A 98 17.85 -21.33 -40.27
C ILE A 98 17.53 -19.89 -39.89
N GLU A 99 16.32 -19.42 -40.18
CA GLU A 99 15.88 -18.09 -39.76
C GLU A 99 15.91 -17.98 -38.23
N ASN A 100 16.60 -16.95 -37.71
CA ASN A 100 16.85 -16.79 -36.27
C ASN A 100 17.57 -17.98 -35.60
N GLY A 101 18.30 -18.78 -36.39
CA GLY A 101 19.12 -19.90 -35.91
C GLY A 101 20.61 -19.67 -36.11
N GLN A 102 21.41 -20.48 -35.42
CA GLN A 102 22.86 -20.46 -35.44
C GLN A 102 23.45 -21.85 -35.22
N ILE A 103 24.70 -22.05 -35.66
CA ILE A 103 25.49 -23.23 -35.32
C ILE A 103 26.19 -22.95 -33.99
N VAL A 104 25.87 -23.75 -32.96
CA VAL A 104 26.35 -23.57 -31.58
C VAL A 104 27.61 -24.39 -31.34
N SER A 105 27.79 -25.51 -32.05
CA SER A 105 28.97 -26.36 -31.93
C SER A 105 29.49 -26.84 -33.29
N SER A 106 30.82 -26.85 -33.42
CA SER A 106 31.61 -27.22 -34.60
C SER A 106 31.50 -26.25 -35.78
N ASP A 107 32.65 -25.82 -36.30
CA ASP A 107 32.81 -25.06 -37.54
C ASP A 107 33.10 -25.96 -38.75
N ASP A 108 33.36 -27.25 -38.52
CA ASP A 108 33.51 -28.23 -39.58
C ASP A 108 32.18 -28.89 -39.94
N LEU A 109 31.87 -28.84 -41.24
CA LEU A 109 30.64 -29.36 -41.84
C LEU A 109 30.93 -30.57 -42.73
N ARG A 110 32.11 -31.19 -42.59
CA ARG A 110 32.53 -32.32 -43.42
C ARG A 110 31.81 -33.61 -43.05
N LEU A 111 31.78 -34.53 -44.01
CA LEU A 111 31.21 -35.87 -43.85
C LEU A 111 31.72 -36.56 -42.57
N GLY A 112 30.80 -37.02 -41.73
CA GLY A 112 31.07 -37.64 -40.43
C GLY A 112 30.85 -36.70 -39.23
N GLU A 113 30.96 -35.39 -39.42
CA GLU A 113 30.82 -34.40 -38.35
C GLU A 113 29.38 -34.28 -37.85
N GLU A 114 29.25 -34.09 -36.54
CA GLU A 114 27.98 -33.76 -35.87
C GLU A 114 28.01 -32.31 -35.38
N ILE A 115 27.04 -31.53 -35.84
CA ILE A 115 26.87 -30.13 -35.44
C ILE A 115 25.66 -29.99 -34.54
N THR A 116 25.72 -29.02 -33.62
CA THR A 116 24.56 -28.62 -32.79
C THR A 116 24.05 -27.28 -33.28
N LEU A 117 22.77 -27.23 -33.58
CA LEU A 117 22.04 -26.05 -34.00
C LEU A 117 21.29 -25.47 -32.80
N GLY A 118 21.18 -24.15 -32.75
CA GLY A 118 20.45 -23.43 -31.71
C GLY A 118 19.73 -22.22 -32.29
N CYS A 119 18.87 -21.61 -31.49
CA CYS A 119 18.12 -20.42 -31.86
C CYS A 119 18.69 -19.18 -31.17
N HIS A 120 18.49 -18.02 -31.78
CA HIS A 120 18.77 -16.72 -31.16
C HIS A 120 17.82 -16.45 -29.99
N TYR A 121 18.18 -15.49 -29.13
CA TYR A 121 17.37 -15.11 -27.99
C TYR A 121 15.94 -14.73 -28.40
N GLY A 122 14.95 -15.24 -27.66
CA GLY A 122 13.52 -15.05 -27.95
C GLY A 122 12.89 -16.13 -28.85
N PHE A 123 13.68 -17.10 -29.29
CA PHE A 123 13.23 -18.22 -30.12
C PHE A 123 13.57 -19.56 -29.47
N ARG A 124 12.65 -20.53 -29.62
CA ARG A 124 12.82 -21.92 -29.21
C ARG A 124 13.00 -22.82 -30.43
N ILE A 125 13.76 -23.89 -30.24
CA ILE A 125 14.03 -24.87 -31.29
C ILE A 125 12.88 -25.88 -31.40
N ILE A 126 12.32 -26.03 -32.59
CA ILE A 126 11.29 -27.03 -32.92
C ILE A 126 11.95 -28.11 -33.78
N GLY A 127 12.03 -29.32 -33.23
CA GLY A 127 12.74 -30.47 -33.82
C GLY A 127 14.04 -30.81 -33.09
N GLY A 128 14.83 -31.73 -33.63
CA GLY A 128 16.12 -32.11 -33.04
C GLY A 128 17.17 -31.01 -33.24
N ALA A 129 18.03 -30.78 -32.25
CA ALA A 129 19.12 -29.78 -32.33
C ALA A 129 20.36 -30.28 -33.09
N THR A 130 20.63 -31.59 -33.08
CA THR A 130 21.87 -32.15 -33.64
C THR A 130 21.70 -32.64 -35.07
N ARG A 131 22.65 -32.33 -35.95
CA ARG A 131 22.66 -32.83 -37.33
C ARG A 131 24.01 -33.45 -37.63
N GLN A 132 23.97 -34.65 -38.22
CA GLN A 132 25.17 -35.34 -38.65
C GLN A 132 25.29 -35.27 -40.17
N CYS A 133 26.48 -34.95 -40.66
CA CYS A 133 26.77 -34.89 -42.07
C CYS A 133 27.01 -36.31 -42.60
N VAL A 134 26.13 -36.79 -43.50
CA VAL A 134 26.11 -38.19 -43.95
C VAL A 134 26.07 -38.30 -45.47
N LEU A 135 26.38 -39.48 -46.00
CA LEU A 135 26.25 -39.75 -47.43
C LEU A 135 24.85 -40.30 -47.73
N LYS A 136 24.00 -39.49 -48.37
CA LYS A 136 22.62 -39.83 -48.74
C LYS A 136 22.48 -39.87 -50.26
N SER A 137 22.18 -41.05 -50.81
CA SER A 137 22.00 -41.26 -52.26
C SER A 137 23.16 -40.72 -53.13
N GLY A 138 24.41 -40.92 -52.68
CA GLY A 138 25.61 -40.48 -53.40
C GLY A 138 25.98 -39.00 -53.24
N ARG A 139 25.22 -38.22 -52.47
CA ARG A 139 25.54 -36.82 -52.11
C ARG A 139 25.71 -36.67 -50.61
N VAL A 140 26.54 -35.73 -50.20
CA VAL A 140 26.74 -35.41 -48.79
C VAL A 140 25.68 -34.41 -48.36
N ASP A 141 24.90 -34.77 -47.35
CA ASP A 141 23.77 -33.97 -46.84
C ASP A 141 23.50 -34.30 -45.36
N TRP A 142 22.68 -33.49 -44.70
CA TRP A 142 22.30 -33.69 -43.31
C TRP A 142 21.43 -34.95 -43.15
N ASN A 143 21.64 -35.67 -42.05
CA ASN A 143 20.91 -36.89 -41.74
C ASN A 143 19.39 -36.68 -41.58
N ARG A 144 18.96 -35.47 -41.21
CA ARG A 144 17.56 -35.06 -40.97
C ARG A 144 17.35 -33.62 -41.43
N GLU A 145 16.10 -33.23 -41.66
CA GLU A 145 15.71 -31.85 -41.99
C GLU A 145 16.13 -30.86 -40.90
N LEU A 146 16.50 -29.63 -41.28
CA LEU A 146 16.93 -28.60 -40.32
C LEU A 146 15.77 -28.21 -39.37
N PRO A 147 16.05 -27.88 -38.10
CA PRO A 147 15.04 -27.46 -37.14
C PRO A 147 14.52 -26.05 -37.46
N VAL A 148 13.36 -25.71 -36.91
CA VAL A 148 12.74 -24.38 -37.05
C VAL A 148 12.86 -23.62 -35.74
N CYS A 149 13.23 -22.34 -35.81
CA CYS A 149 13.24 -21.45 -34.65
C CYS A 149 11.92 -20.68 -34.59
N GLU A 150 11.08 -21.03 -33.64
CA GLU A 150 9.79 -20.38 -33.41
C GLU A 150 9.92 -19.35 -32.29
N ARG A 151 9.21 -18.22 -32.38
CA ARG A 151 9.16 -17.26 -31.27
C ARG A 151 8.58 -17.91 -30.02
N ILE A 152 9.13 -17.56 -28.86
CA ILE A 152 8.66 -18.11 -27.58
C ILE A 152 7.38 -17.38 -27.15
N PRO A 153 6.24 -18.08 -27.01
CA PRO A 153 4.98 -17.45 -26.65
C PRO A 153 4.86 -17.24 -25.13
N CYS A 154 4.28 -16.12 -24.72
CA CYS A 154 3.78 -15.86 -23.38
C CYS A 154 2.27 -16.15 -23.29
N ALA A 155 1.82 -16.51 -22.10
CA ALA A 155 0.39 -16.52 -21.78
C ALA A 155 -0.21 -15.11 -21.95
N ARG A 156 -1.49 -15.04 -22.32
CA ARG A 156 -2.23 -13.78 -22.43
C ARG A 156 -2.09 -12.96 -21.13
N PRO A 157 -1.81 -11.65 -21.21
CA PRO A 157 -1.71 -10.79 -20.03
C PRO A 157 -3.00 -10.84 -19.19
N PRO A 158 -2.91 -10.84 -17.85
CA PRO A 158 -4.08 -10.85 -16.97
C PRO A 158 -5.03 -9.68 -17.24
N ILE A 159 -6.34 -9.96 -17.29
CA ILE A 159 -7.36 -8.92 -17.34
C ILE A 159 -7.53 -8.36 -15.92
N ILE A 160 -7.46 -7.04 -15.77
CA ILE A 160 -7.61 -6.36 -14.48
C ILE A 160 -8.96 -5.64 -14.41
N ALA A 161 -9.56 -5.59 -13.23
CA ALA A 161 -10.82 -4.87 -13.02
C ALA A 161 -10.59 -3.34 -13.11
N ASN A 162 -11.55 -2.62 -13.71
CA ASN A 162 -11.52 -1.16 -13.87
C ASN A 162 -10.27 -0.64 -14.60
N GLY A 163 -9.79 -1.42 -15.56
CA GLY A 163 -8.65 -1.08 -16.38
C GLY A 163 -8.60 -1.89 -17.67
N ARG A 164 -7.68 -1.50 -18.53
CA ARG A 164 -7.41 -2.09 -19.85
C ARG A 164 -5.91 -2.07 -20.11
N TYR A 165 -5.46 -2.82 -21.10
CA TYR A 165 -4.08 -2.73 -21.58
C TYR A 165 -4.03 -2.57 -23.09
N ASP A 166 -2.99 -1.88 -23.55
CA ASP A 166 -2.69 -1.66 -24.96
C ASP A 166 -1.36 -2.36 -25.33
N PRO A 167 -1.24 -2.97 -26.52
CA PRO A 167 -2.30 -3.17 -27.52
C PRO A 167 -3.45 -4.05 -27.00
N SER A 168 -4.65 -3.83 -27.55
CA SER A 168 -5.85 -4.62 -27.22
C SER A 168 -5.60 -6.13 -27.40
N PRO A 169 -6.37 -7.00 -26.72
CA PRO A 169 -6.03 -8.41 -26.61
C PRO A 169 -5.78 -9.09 -27.97
N SER A 170 -4.50 -9.42 -28.23
CA SER A 170 -4.10 -10.33 -29.31
C SER A 170 -4.22 -11.79 -28.86
N ASP A 171 -4.32 -12.71 -29.82
CA ASP A 171 -4.23 -14.15 -29.55
C ASP A 171 -2.80 -14.64 -29.35
N THR A 172 -1.80 -13.84 -29.77
CA THR A 172 -0.38 -14.16 -29.65
C THR A 172 0.41 -13.03 -28.99
N TYR A 173 1.26 -13.42 -28.04
CA TYR A 173 2.25 -12.55 -27.39
C TYR A 173 3.58 -13.30 -27.35
N ASP A 174 4.60 -12.75 -27.98
CA ASP A 174 5.91 -13.41 -28.07
C ASP A 174 6.95 -12.70 -27.19
N ALA A 175 8.07 -13.38 -26.94
CA ALA A 175 9.22 -12.78 -26.29
C ALA A 175 9.60 -11.43 -26.96
N GLY A 176 9.72 -10.38 -26.14
CA GLY A 176 9.94 -9.00 -26.56
C GLY A 176 8.68 -8.14 -26.67
N TRP A 177 7.48 -8.72 -26.64
CA TRP A 177 6.24 -7.94 -26.63
C TRP A 177 6.03 -7.23 -25.31
N THR A 178 5.52 -6.00 -25.39
CA THR A 178 5.22 -5.16 -24.23
C THR A 178 3.76 -4.73 -24.26
N VAL A 179 3.10 -4.80 -23.10
CA VAL A 179 1.74 -4.28 -22.91
C VAL A 179 1.72 -3.20 -21.84
N ILE A 180 0.88 -2.19 -22.05
CA ILE A 180 0.76 -1.01 -21.20
C ILE A 180 -0.64 -0.98 -20.60
N TYR A 181 -0.74 -1.21 -19.30
CA TYR A 181 -1.96 -1.08 -18.53
C TYR A 181 -2.33 0.38 -18.25
N ARG A 182 -3.64 0.64 -18.28
CA ARG A 182 -4.27 1.92 -17.99
C ARG A 182 -5.53 1.65 -17.18
N CYS A 183 -5.71 2.36 -16.07
CA CYS A 183 -6.95 2.31 -15.31
C CYS A 183 -8.02 3.20 -15.94
N ASP A 184 -9.28 2.90 -15.64
CA ASP A 184 -10.40 3.76 -15.99
C ASP A 184 -10.33 5.11 -15.25
N ALA A 185 -11.10 6.11 -15.72
CA ALA A 185 -10.94 7.51 -15.31
C ALA A 185 -10.94 7.73 -13.78
N ASP A 186 -11.76 6.96 -13.06
CA ASP A 186 -11.97 7.09 -11.61
C ASP A 186 -11.00 6.26 -10.77
N TYR A 187 -10.02 5.61 -11.40
CA TYR A 187 -9.11 4.68 -10.76
C TYR A 187 -7.64 5.11 -10.95
N SER A 188 -6.82 4.78 -9.96
CA SER A 188 -5.37 4.97 -9.94
C SER A 188 -4.66 3.65 -10.10
N LEU A 189 -3.58 3.63 -10.88
CA LEU A 189 -2.77 2.44 -11.13
C LEU A 189 -1.76 2.26 -10.00
N ILE A 190 -1.78 1.09 -9.34
CA ILE A 190 -0.80 0.67 -8.33
C ILE A 190 0.04 -0.47 -8.90
N GLY A 191 1.36 -0.29 -8.96
CA GLY A 191 2.31 -1.23 -9.55
C GLY A 191 2.90 -0.73 -10.86
N ASN A 192 3.42 -1.64 -11.69
CA ASN A 192 4.02 -1.29 -12.96
C ASN A 192 2.95 -1.20 -14.06
N SER A 193 2.89 -0.05 -14.74
CA SER A 193 1.97 0.14 -15.87
C SER A 193 2.40 -0.65 -17.10
N THR A 194 3.65 -1.13 -17.16
CA THR A 194 4.21 -1.79 -18.34
C THR A 194 4.82 -3.12 -17.95
N ILE A 195 4.46 -4.18 -18.67
CA ILE A 195 5.06 -5.51 -18.52
C ILE A 195 5.52 -6.01 -19.89
N THR A 196 6.59 -6.81 -19.88
CA THR A 196 7.25 -7.32 -21.09
C THR A 196 7.36 -8.84 -21.02
N CYS A 197 7.03 -9.51 -22.12
CA CYS A 197 7.23 -10.93 -22.27
C CYS A 197 8.72 -11.22 -22.44
N ILE A 198 9.28 -12.03 -21.53
CA ILE A 198 10.68 -12.43 -21.51
C ILE A 198 10.79 -13.95 -21.60
N VAL A 199 11.98 -14.42 -21.98
CA VAL A 199 12.30 -15.84 -21.93
C VAL A 199 12.47 -16.25 -20.46
N ALA A 200 11.78 -17.30 -20.05
CA ALA A 200 11.87 -17.86 -18.70
C ALA A 200 13.24 -18.53 -18.47
N GLU A 201 13.55 -18.83 -17.21
CA GLU A 201 14.84 -19.42 -16.82
C GLU A 201 15.14 -20.76 -17.50
N ASN A 202 14.11 -21.50 -17.90
CA ASN A 202 14.26 -22.76 -18.63
C ASN A 202 14.68 -22.58 -20.10
N GLY A 203 14.65 -21.36 -20.64
CA GLY A 203 15.04 -21.06 -22.01
C GLY A 203 14.03 -21.49 -23.09
N VAL A 204 12.87 -22.05 -22.71
CA VAL A 204 11.89 -22.62 -23.65
C VAL A 204 10.52 -21.94 -23.55
N ASP A 205 10.16 -21.44 -22.38
CA ASP A 205 8.86 -20.82 -22.11
C ASP A 205 8.95 -19.30 -22.00
N GLY A 206 7.85 -18.63 -22.32
CA GLY A 206 7.69 -17.19 -22.14
C GLY A 206 7.06 -16.88 -20.78
N LYS A 207 7.55 -15.84 -20.11
CA LYS A 207 6.98 -15.32 -18.86
C LYS A 207 6.91 -13.79 -18.88
N TRP A 208 5.90 -13.21 -18.25
CA TRP A 208 5.86 -11.77 -17.97
C TRP A 208 6.90 -11.41 -16.89
N ASN A 209 7.74 -10.42 -17.18
CA ASN A 209 8.81 -9.99 -16.28
C ASN A 209 8.30 -9.43 -14.94
N LEU A 210 7.06 -8.95 -14.89
CA LEU A 210 6.45 -8.25 -13.76
C LEU A 210 4.98 -8.68 -13.58
N PRO A 211 4.43 -8.60 -12.35
CA PRO A 211 3.01 -8.84 -12.11
C PRO A 211 2.13 -7.73 -12.70
N SER A 212 0.86 -8.06 -12.98
CA SER A 212 -0.12 -7.07 -13.44
C SER A 212 -0.42 -6.03 -12.34
N PRO A 213 -0.63 -4.76 -12.69
CA PRO A 213 -0.98 -3.73 -11.71
C PRO A 213 -2.41 -3.89 -11.19
N VAL A 214 -2.74 -3.14 -10.15
CA VAL A 214 -4.08 -3.09 -9.57
C VAL A 214 -4.65 -1.67 -9.71
N CYS A 215 -5.87 -1.57 -10.23
CA CYS A 215 -6.60 -0.31 -10.31
C CYS A 215 -7.42 -0.10 -9.04
N THR A 216 -7.09 0.93 -8.26
CA THR A 216 -7.80 1.29 -7.02
C THR A 216 -8.60 2.55 -7.23
N ARG A 217 -9.82 2.61 -6.69
CA ARG A 217 -10.67 3.79 -6.82
C ARG A 217 -9.93 4.99 -6.22
N LYS A 218 -9.89 6.09 -6.97
CA LYS A 218 -9.32 7.36 -6.51
C LYS A 218 -10.05 7.84 -5.26
N ARG A 219 -9.31 8.31 -4.26
CA ARG A 219 -9.84 8.75 -2.96
C ARG A 219 -9.31 10.12 -2.57
N CYS A 220 -10.17 10.92 -1.93
CA CYS A 220 -9.80 12.17 -1.30
C CYS A 220 -9.10 11.93 0.04
N PRO A 221 -8.26 12.87 0.51
CA PRO A 221 -7.67 12.78 1.83
C PRO A 221 -8.75 12.79 2.91
N VAL A 222 -8.56 12.01 3.97
CA VAL A 222 -9.49 11.99 5.11
C VAL A 222 -9.54 13.40 5.72
N PRO A 223 -10.73 14.03 5.84
CA PRO A 223 -10.86 15.37 6.41
C PRO A 223 -10.42 15.38 7.87
N LEU A 224 -9.47 16.25 8.21
CA LEU A 224 -9.03 16.50 9.59
C LEU A 224 -9.45 17.91 10.00
N ILE A 225 -10.34 18.00 10.98
CA ILE A 225 -10.95 19.26 11.42
C ILE A 225 -10.71 19.41 12.91
N LYS A 226 -10.06 20.51 13.32
CA LYS A 226 -9.82 20.79 14.73
C LYS A 226 -11.15 21.15 15.41
N ASN A 227 -11.46 20.52 16.55
CA ASN A 227 -12.75 20.66 17.25
C ASN A 227 -13.96 20.30 16.38
N GLY A 228 -13.80 19.32 15.49
CA GLY A 228 -14.84 18.83 14.61
C GLY A 228 -14.66 17.36 14.26
N LYS A 229 -15.66 16.80 13.59
CA LYS A 229 -15.77 15.39 13.27
C LYS A 229 -16.53 15.17 11.97
N ILE A 230 -16.33 13.98 11.40
CA ILE A 230 -17.14 13.48 10.29
C ILE A 230 -18.46 12.98 10.88
N LEU A 231 -19.57 13.61 10.49
CA LEU A 231 -20.91 13.22 10.93
C LEU A 231 -21.46 12.07 10.09
N PHE A 232 -21.28 12.15 8.76
CA PHE A 232 -21.71 11.13 7.82
C PHE A 232 -20.70 10.95 6.69
N ALA A 233 -20.23 9.72 6.48
CA ALA A 233 -19.41 9.32 5.34
C ALA A 233 -19.55 7.82 5.09
N ASN A 234 -19.76 7.41 3.83
CA ASN A 234 -19.75 6.00 3.42
C ASN A 234 -18.34 5.56 2.99
N ASP A 235 -17.71 6.35 2.12
CA ASP A 235 -16.33 6.21 1.63
C ASP A 235 -15.80 7.61 1.28
N PHE A 236 -14.52 7.71 0.95
CA PHE A 236 -13.85 8.93 0.47
C PHE A 236 -13.52 8.86 -1.02
N GLY A 237 -14.15 7.94 -1.75
CA GLY A 237 -13.95 7.73 -3.18
C GLY A 237 -14.40 8.92 -4.03
N LEU A 238 -13.87 9.02 -5.24
CA LEU A 238 -14.24 10.05 -6.21
C LEU A 238 -15.76 10.05 -6.44
N GLY A 239 -16.39 11.23 -6.29
CA GLY A 239 -17.84 11.43 -6.39
C GLY A 239 -18.58 11.37 -5.05
N GLU A 240 -18.01 10.74 -4.02
CA GLU A 240 -18.64 10.59 -2.70
C GLU A 240 -18.79 11.93 -1.98
N LYS A 241 -19.82 12.03 -1.13
CA LYS A 241 -20.07 13.19 -0.28
C LYS A 241 -19.88 12.84 1.19
N VAL A 242 -19.28 13.76 1.92
CA VAL A 242 -19.09 13.64 3.38
C VAL A 242 -19.67 14.87 4.06
N THR A 243 -20.33 14.67 5.20
CA THR A 243 -20.88 15.75 6.02
C THR A 243 -20.11 15.85 7.32
N LEU A 244 -19.75 17.07 7.67
CA LEU A 244 -18.87 17.45 8.76
C LEU A 244 -19.67 18.24 9.79
N ALA A 245 -19.29 18.09 11.06
CA ALA A 245 -19.89 18.80 12.18
C ALA A 245 -18.82 19.25 13.16
N CYS A 246 -19.06 20.35 13.87
CA CYS A 246 -18.19 20.80 14.94
C CYS A 246 -18.57 20.13 16.27
N ASP A 247 -17.62 20.10 17.19
CA ASP A 247 -17.86 19.64 18.56
C ASP A 247 -18.71 20.64 19.34
N TYR A 248 -19.28 20.19 20.46
CA TYR A 248 -20.12 21.04 21.29
C TYR A 248 -19.38 22.30 21.76
N GLY A 249 -20.03 23.47 21.67
CA GLY A 249 -19.40 24.77 21.95
C GLY A 249 -18.69 25.40 20.76
N PHE A 250 -18.68 24.73 19.60
CA PHE A 250 -18.14 25.25 18.34
C PHE A 250 -19.20 25.28 17.24
N ARG A 251 -19.15 26.32 16.41
CA ARG A 251 -19.98 26.48 15.21
C ARG A 251 -19.14 26.28 13.96
N ILE A 252 -19.78 25.79 12.90
CA ILE A 252 -19.12 25.53 11.62
C ILE A 252 -19.10 26.79 10.76
N ILE A 253 -17.92 27.16 10.27
CA ILE A 253 -17.71 28.26 9.32
C ILE A 253 -17.31 27.67 7.96
N GLY A 254 -18.13 27.95 6.95
CA GLY A 254 -17.99 27.39 5.61
C GLY A 254 -19.02 26.28 5.32
N GLY A 255 -18.74 25.46 4.29
CA GLY A 255 -19.64 24.40 3.87
C GLY A 255 -19.47 23.12 4.69
N SER A 256 -20.56 22.64 5.32
CA SER A 256 -20.57 21.41 6.11
C SER A 256 -20.47 20.12 5.28
N THR A 257 -20.85 20.15 4.00
CA THR A 257 -20.77 18.98 3.11
C THR A 257 -19.65 19.15 2.09
N LEU A 258 -18.78 18.17 1.93
CA LEU A 258 -17.76 18.13 0.89
C LEU A 258 -18.09 17.05 -0.13
N GLN A 259 -17.68 17.26 -1.38
CA GLN A 259 -17.74 16.24 -2.42
C GLN A 259 -16.33 15.97 -2.93
N CYS A 260 -15.95 14.70 -3.02
CA CYS A 260 -14.67 14.30 -3.56
C CYS A 260 -14.67 14.45 -5.09
N VAL A 261 -13.76 15.25 -5.64
CA VAL A 261 -13.74 15.58 -7.07
C VAL A 261 -12.32 15.48 -7.64
N LEU A 262 -12.22 15.43 -8.97
CA LEU A 262 -10.96 15.49 -9.69
C LEU A 262 -10.72 16.94 -10.12
N LYS A 263 -9.83 17.66 -9.41
CA LYS A 263 -9.47 19.04 -9.69
C LYS A 263 -8.06 19.10 -10.27
N SER A 264 -7.93 19.50 -11.53
CA SER A 264 -6.65 19.63 -12.24
C SER A 264 -5.78 18.36 -12.20
N GLY A 265 -6.39 17.18 -12.36
CA GLY A 265 -5.70 15.89 -12.31
C GLY A 265 -5.40 15.35 -10.91
N LYS A 266 -5.69 16.12 -9.85
CA LYS A 266 -5.57 15.69 -8.45
C LYS A 266 -6.95 15.40 -7.86
N VAL A 267 -7.06 14.31 -7.12
CA VAL A 267 -8.30 13.95 -6.40
C VAL A 267 -8.28 14.69 -5.06
N ASP A 268 -9.23 15.60 -4.88
CA ASP A 268 -9.31 16.44 -3.68
C ASP A 268 -10.75 16.89 -3.43
N TRP A 269 -10.99 17.51 -2.28
CA TRP A 269 -12.31 18.05 -1.95
C TRP A 269 -12.69 19.21 -2.89
N ASN A 270 -13.98 19.32 -3.20
CA ASN A 270 -14.50 20.37 -4.09
C ASN A 270 -14.32 21.79 -3.55
N ARG A 271 -14.08 21.93 -2.24
CA ARG A 271 -13.82 23.17 -1.52
C ARG A 271 -12.92 22.90 -0.32
N GLU A 272 -12.39 23.97 0.28
CA GLU A 272 -11.58 23.89 1.49
C GLU A 272 -12.36 23.33 2.68
N LEU A 273 -11.65 22.72 3.63
CA LEU A 273 -12.24 22.19 4.85
C LEU A 273 -12.85 23.34 5.68
N PRO A 274 -14.04 23.14 6.28
CA PRO A 274 -14.63 24.15 7.14
C PRO A 274 -13.84 24.33 8.44
N VAL A 275 -13.98 25.50 9.06
CA VAL A 275 -13.33 25.83 10.33
C VAL A 275 -14.35 25.75 11.46
N CYS A 276 -13.99 25.11 12.56
CA CYS A 276 -14.80 25.12 13.78
C CYS A 276 -14.33 26.24 14.71
N GLU A 277 -15.14 27.29 14.80
CA GLU A 277 -14.91 28.42 15.68
C GLU A 277 -15.69 28.26 16.97
N ARG A 278 -15.12 28.70 18.09
CA ARG A 278 -15.85 28.69 19.36
C ARG A 278 -17.06 29.63 19.24
N ILE A 279 -18.20 29.21 19.78
CA ILE A 279 -19.45 29.97 19.66
C ILE A 279 -19.33 31.26 20.49
N PRO A 280 -19.52 32.45 19.87
CA PRO A 280 -19.44 33.72 20.59
C PRO A 280 -20.74 34.04 21.34
N CYS A 281 -20.62 34.68 22.49
CA CYS A 281 -21.69 35.36 23.20
C CYS A 281 -21.67 36.85 22.92
N ALA A 282 -22.84 37.48 23.03
CA ALA A 282 -22.90 38.94 23.13
C ALA A 282 -22.14 39.43 24.36
N ARG A 283 -21.56 40.63 24.26
CA ARG A 283 -20.89 41.30 25.38
C ARG A 283 -21.83 41.33 26.61
N PRO A 284 -21.33 41.03 27.83
CA PRO A 284 -22.15 41.09 29.03
C PRO A 284 -22.78 42.47 29.21
N PRO A 285 -24.04 42.56 29.69
CA PRO A 285 -24.70 43.83 29.94
C PRO A 285 -23.94 44.72 30.94
N ILE A 286 -23.80 46.00 30.63
CA ILE A 286 -23.29 46.99 31.59
C ILE A 286 -24.41 47.31 32.58
N ILE A 287 -24.12 47.23 33.88
CA ILE A 287 -25.08 47.51 34.96
C ILE A 287 -24.76 48.84 35.64
N ALA A 288 -25.78 49.55 36.13
CA ALA A 288 -25.58 50.80 36.86
C ALA A 288 -24.99 50.54 38.27
N ASN A 289 -24.09 51.42 38.73
CA ASN A 289 -23.41 51.33 40.03
C ASN A 289 -22.69 49.99 40.27
N GLY A 290 -22.16 49.41 39.20
CA GLY A 290 -21.42 48.16 39.24
C GLY A 290 -20.57 47.95 38.00
N ARG A 291 -19.71 46.94 38.07
CA ARG A 291 -18.77 46.57 37.03
C ARG A 291 -18.60 45.05 37.00
N TYR A 292 -18.15 44.50 35.89
CA TYR A 292 -17.71 43.11 35.82
C TYR A 292 -16.23 43.03 35.45
N ASP A 293 -15.60 41.89 35.73
CA ASP A 293 -14.22 41.62 35.29
C ASP A 293 -14.20 41.33 33.79
N PRO A 294 -13.65 42.23 32.95
CA PRO A 294 -13.66 42.04 31.51
C PRO A 294 -12.63 40.98 31.07
N SER A 295 -12.92 40.31 29.97
CA SER A 295 -11.93 39.50 29.27
C SER A 295 -10.81 40.42 28.73
N PRO A 296 -9.52 40.02 28.78
CA PRO A 296 -8.42 40.84 28.28
C PRO A 296 -8.55 41.28 26.83
N SER A 297 -9.21 40.47 26.00
CA SER A 297 -9.46 40.73 24.58
C SER A 297 -10.87 41.23 24.27
N ASP A 298 -11.70 41.43 25.31
CA ASP A 298 -13.10 41.85 25.18
C ASP A 298 -13.95 40.94 24.25
N THR A 299 -13.56 39.67 24.16
CA THR A 299 -14.26 38.60 23.46
C THR A 299 -14.76 37.56 24.46
N TYR A 300 -16.01 37.14 24.31
CA TYR A 300 -16.69 36.22 25.21
C TYR A 300 -17.27 35.08 24.39
N ASP A 301 -16.83 33.86 24.69
CA ASP A 301 -17.27 32.66 24.00
C ASP A 301 -17.88 31.67 25.00
N VAL A 302 -18.51 30.60 24.51
CA VAL A 302 -19.07 29.55 25.37
C VAL A 302 -18.04 29.04 26.38
N GLY A 303 -18.43 28.93 27.64
CA GLY A 303 -17.60 28.57 28.77
C GLY A 303 -16.98 29.75 29.53
N TRP A 304 -17.01 30.97 28.98
CA TRP A 304 -16.58 32.16 29.72
C TRP A 304 -17.56 32.51 30.84
N THR A 305 -17.01 32.87 32.00
CA THR A 305 -17.78 33.35 33.16
C THR A 305 -17.31 34.75 33.52
N VAL A 306 -18.26 35.67 33.67
CA VAL A 306 -17.99 37.02 34.15
C VAL A 306 -18.58 37.20 35.54
N ILE A 307 -17.84 37.90 36.39
CA ILE A 307 -18.21 38.16 37.79
C ILE A 307 -18.48 39.65 37.94
N TYR A 308 -19.70 39.99 38.35
CA TYR A 308 -20.13 41.34 38.66
C TYR A 308 -19.79 41.70 40.10
N ARG A 309 -19.48 42.97 40.30
CA ARG A 309 -19.27 43.62 41.60
C ARG A 309 -19.96 44.98 41.58
N CYS A 310 -20.63 45.31 42.67
CA CYS A 310 -21.20 46.64 42.83
C CYS A 310 -20.15 47.63 43.31
N ASP A 311 -20.40 48.91 43.02
CA ASP A 311 -19.62 50.02 43.58
C ASP A 311 -19.87 50.13 45.09
N ALA A 312 -19.04 50.92 45.77
CA ALA A 312 -19.18 51.14 47.20
C ALA A 312 -20.59 51.63 47.55
N ASP A 313 -21.12 51.18 48.69
CA ASP A 313 -22.47 51.47 49.20
C ASP A 313 -23.65 50.84 48.43
N TYR A 314 -23.39 50.01 47.41
CA TYR A 314 -24.41 49.25 46.70
C TYR A 314 -24.32 47.76 47.02
N SER A 315 -25.48 47.11 47.18
CA SER A 315 -25.63 45.68 47.36
C SER A 315 -25.97 45.00 46.04
N LEU A 316 -25.35 43.84 45.79
CA LEU A 316 -25.59 43.03 44.59
C LEU A 316 -26.85 42.18 44.78
N ILE A 317 -27.85 42.40 43.93
CA ILE A 317 -29.12 41.68 43.91
C ILE A 317 -29.12 40.72 42.73
N GLY A 318 -29.21 39.41 43.01
CA GLY A 318 -29.15 38.34 42.01
C GLY A 318 -27.84 37.55 42.07
N GLN A 319 -27.52 36.83 41.00
CA GLN A 319 -26.29 36.03 40.94
C GLN A 319 -25.10 36.90 40.51
N SER A 320 -24.00 36.81 41.26
CA SER A 320 -22.79 37.60 40.98
C SER A 320 -22.00 37.09 39.78
N ALA A 321 -22.25 35.87 39.30
CA ALA A 321 -21.56 35.28 38.16
C ALA A 321 -22.54 34.77 37.11
N ILE A 322 -22.27 35.08 35.84
CA ILE A 322 -23.02 34.54 34.69
C ILE A 322 -22.04 33.88 33.73
N THR A 323 -22.48 32.79 33.08
CA THR A 323 -21.66 31.95 32.19
C THR A 323 -22.27 31.90 30.81
N CYS A 324 -21.43 32.09 29.78
CA CYS A 324 -21.82 31.93 28.39
C CYS A 324 -22.01 30.44 28.08
N ILE A 325 -23.21 30.06 27.64
CA ILE A 325 -23.59 28.69 27.29
C ILE A 325 -24.08 28.65 25.83
N VAL A 326 -24.14 27.44 25.26
CA VAL A 326 -24.74 27.24 23.94
C VAL A 326 -26.25 27.48 24.04
N ALA A 327 -26.80 28.31 23.16
CA ALA A 327 -28.23 28.54 23.08
C ALA A 327 -28.96 27.30 22.53
N GLU A 328 -30.29 27.25 22.70
CA GLU A 328 -31.12 26.13 22.24
C GLU A 328 -31.00 25.86 20.73
N ASN A 329 -30.69 26.88 19.94
CA ASN A 329 -30.48 26.75 18.50
C ASN A 329 -29.16 26.04 18.13
N GLY A 330 -28.25 25.83 19.09
CA GLY A 330 -26.97 25.15 18.88
C GLY A 330 -25.92 25.93 18.09
N VAL A 331 -26.21 27.19 17.69
CA VAL A 331 -25.35 28.00 16.81
C VAL A 331 -24.85 29.27 17.52
N ASP A 332 -25.65 29.83 18.42
CA ASP A 332 -25.35 31.07 19.12
C ASP A 332 -25.04 30.84 20.60
N GLY A 333 -24.29 31.77 21.19
CA GLY A 333 -24.02 31.80 22.62
C GLY A 333 -25.07 32.64 23.35
N LYS A 334 -25.49 32.20 24.53
CA LYS A 334 -26.37 32.95 25.44
C LYS A 334 -25.83 32.92 26.86
N TRP A 335 -26.00 34.01 27.61
CA TRP A 335 -25.76 34.00 29.05
C TRP A 335 -26.81 33.15 29.76
N ASN A 336 -26.36 32.24 30.62
CA ASN A 336 -27.24 31.29 31.32
C ASN A 336 -28.24 31.98 32.27
N LEU A 337 -27.92 33.19 32.72
CA LEU A 337 -28.66 33.94 33.73
C LEU A 337 -28.73 35.43 33.36
N PRO A 338 -29.75 36.16 33.85
CA PRO A 338 -29.82 37.61 33.71
C PRO A 338 -28.69 38.30 34.51
N SER A 339 -28.32 39.51 34.09
CA SER A 339 -27.36 40.34 34.84
C SER A 339 -27.94 40.75 36.21
N PRO A 340 -27.11 40.80 37.27
CA PRO A 340 -27.56 41.27 38.58
C PRO A 340 -27.83 42.78 38.59
N GLU A 341 -28.50 43.25 39.64
CA GLU A 341 -28.78 44.67 39.87
C GLU A 341 -28.02 45.18 41.09
N CYS A 342 -27.40 46.35 41.00
CA CYS A 342 -26.77 47.01 42.15
C CYS A 342 -27.73 48.04 42.75
N LYS A 343 -28.20 47.78 43.98
CA LYS A 343 -29.15 48.65 44.69
C LYS A 343 -28.55 49.18 45.98
N ASN A 344 -28.81 50.44 46.30
CA ASN A 344 -28.45 51.00 47.60
C ASN A 344 -29.47 50.52 48.64
N VAL A 345 -29.25 49.33 49.20
CA VAL A 345 -30.16 48.73 50.18
C VAL A 345 -29.75 49.17 51.57
N LYS A 346 -30.65 49.85 52.27
CA LYS A 346 -30.43 50.34 53.64
C LYS A 346 -31.67 50.10 54.49
N CYS A 347 -31.71 48.96 55.18
CA CYS A 347 -32.77 48.69 56.14
C CYS A 347 -32.61 49.56 57.38
N ARG A 348 -33.72 50.19 57.79
CA ARG A 348 -33.77 50.94 59.04
C ARG A 348 -33.68 49.98 60.22
N ARG A 349 -33.21 50.45 61.38
CA ARG A 349 -33.24 49.65 62.60
C ARG A 349 -34.67 49.15 62.89
N PRO A 350 -34.89 47.84 63.04
CA PRO A 350 -36.22 47.30 63.31
C PRO A 350 -36.71 47.79 64.67
N ILE A 351 -37.96 48.25 64.73
CA ILE A 351 -38.66 48.56 65.98
C ILE A 351 -39.47 47.31 66.32
N ILE A 352 -39.15 46.66 67.43
CA ILE A 352 -39.74 45.39 67.85
C ILE A 352 -40.61 45.67 69.09
N PRO A 353 -41.93 45.83 68.95
CA PRO A 353 -42.82 45.92 70.11
C PRO A 353 -42.74 44.62 70.92
N ASN A 354 -42.58 44.73 72.24
CA ASN A 354 -42.47 43.58 73.16
C ASN A 354 -41.33 42.62 72.81
N GLY A 355 -40.21 43.18 72.36
CA GLY A 355 -38.98 42.45 72.10
C GLY A 355 -37.80 43.38 71.85
N LYS A 356 -36.64 42.79 71.56
CA LYS A 356 -35.38 43.50 71.33
C LYS A 356 -34.53 42.79 70.28
N VAL A 357 -33.59 43.52 69.70
CA VAL A 357 -32.56 42.93 68.82
C VAL A 357 -31.51 42.27 69.71
N ALA A 358 -31.30 40.96 69.53
CA ALA A 358 -30.35 40.16 70.31
C ALA A 358 -28.93 40.14 69.71
N SER A 359 -28.81 40.47 68.42
CA SER A 359 -27.54 40.53 67.68
C SER A 359 -26.78 41.86 67.90
N VAL A 360 -25.46 41.86 67.62
CA VAL A 360 -24.59 43.04 67.79
C VAL A 360 -25.03 44.18 66.87
N PHE A 361 -25.04 45.40 67.41
CA PHE A 361 -25.42 46.60 66.68
C PHE A 361 -24.46 46.89 65.51
N GLN A 362 -25.03 47.18 64.35
CA GLN A 362 -24.31 47.71 63.20
C GLN A 362 -24.83 49.11 62.86
N ALA A 363 -23.94 50.00 62.41
CA ALA A 363 -24.31 51.37 62.04
C ALA A 363 -25.26 51.42 60.83
N THR A 364 -25.21 50.41 59.95
CA THR A 364 -26.03 50.29 58.74
C THR A 364 -26.33 48.83 58.45
N TYR A 365 -27.56 48.53 58.02
CA TYR A 365 -27.99 47.20 57.57
C TYR A 365 -28.23 47.21 56.06
N THR A 366 -27.48 46.37 55.35
CA THR A 366 -27.51 46.18 53.90
C THR A 366 -28.15 44.85 53.52
N TYR A 367 -28.34 44.60 52.23
CA TYR A 367 -28.95 43.37 51.73
C TYR A 367 -28.33 42.11 52.32
N GLN A 368 -29.17 41.12 52.64
CA GLN A 368 -28.81 39.85 53.28
C GLN A 368 -28.20 39.96 54.68
N ASN A 369 -28.11 41.16 55.28
CA ASN A 369 -27.79 41.26 56.70
C ASN A 369 -28.94 40.66 57.51
N LYS A 370 -28.57 39.83 58.48
CA LYS A 370 -29.51 39.07 59.31
C LYS A 370 -29.42 39.54 60.74
N LEU A 371 -30.57 39.72 61.38
CA LEU A 371 -30.67 40.07 62.78
C LEU A 371 -31.43 38.99 63.53
N LEU A 372 -30.82 38.54 64.62
CA LEU A 372 -31.52 37.74 65.62
C LEU A 372 -32.31 38.68 66.52
N ILE A 373 -33.57 38.35 66.73
CA ILE A 373 -34.50 39.06 67.60
C ILE A 373 -34.88 38.18 68.81
N GLU A 374 -35.24 38.81 69.92
CA GLU A 374 -35.66 38.16 71.16
C GLU A 374 -36.94 38.84 71.67
N CYS A 375 -38.00 38.07 71.89
CA CYS A 375 -39.23 38.60 72.45
C CYS A 375 -39.16 38.73 73.98
N ASP A 376 -39.84 39.73 74.51
CA ASP A 376 -39.94 39.95 75.95
C ASP A 376 -40.76 38.82 76.62
N PRO A 377 -40.59 38.57 77.93
CA PRO A 377 -41.34 37.54 78.64
C PRO A 377 -42.86 37.69 78.45
N GLY A 378 -43.54 36.60 78.07
CA GLY A 378 -44.97 36.59 77.75
C GLY A 378 -45.30 36.79 76.27
N TYR A 379 -44.29 36.91 75.40
CA TYR A 379 -44.41 36.97 73.94
C TYR A 379 -43.56 35.88 73.26
N THR A 380 -43.95 35.46 72.06
CA THR A 380 -43.26 34.48 71.21
C THR A 380 -43.08 35.00 69.79
N PHE A 381 -42.11 34.47 69.04
CA PHE A 381 -41.92 34.83 67.63
C PHE A 381 -43.13 34.42 66.80
N VAL A 382 -43.54 35.28 65.86
CA VAL A 382 -44.66 35.01 64.94
C VAL A 382 -44.27 33.98 63.88
N GLU A 383 -43.15 34.22 63.19
CA GLU A 383 -42.66 33.32 62.12
C GLU A 383 -41.23 32.85 62.36
N SER A 384 -40.31 33.80 62.55
CA SER A 384 -38.88 33.52 62.66
C SER A 384 -38.25 34.46 63.69
N SER A 385 -37.31 33.93 64.48
CA SER A 385 -36.43 34.75 65.33
C SER A 385 -35.29 35.41 64.57
N LEU A 386 -35.16 35.11 63.27
CA LEU A 386 -34.16 35.67 62.36
C LEU A 386 -34.84 36.47 61.25
N ILE A 387 -34.56 37.77 61.18
CA ILE A 387 -35.05 38.66 60.12
C ILE A 387 -33.90 39.04 59.19
N GLU A 388 -34.17 39.15 57.89
CA GLU A 388 -33.19 39.45 56.85
C GLU A 388 -33.56 40.74 56.11
N CYS A 389 -32.57 41.59 55.84
CA CYS A 389 -32.77 42.81 55.06
C CYS A 389 -32.87 42.45 53.57
N ASP A 390 -34.03 42.69 52.98
CA ASP A 390 -34.34 42.33 51.60
C ASP A 390 -34.05 43.47 50.61
N ALA A 391 -34.11 43.17 49.31
CA ALA A 391 -33.72 44.06 48.21
C ALA A 391 -34.57 45.35 48.14
N ASP A 392 -35.75 45.36 48.75
CA ASP A 392 -36.66 46.51 48.87
C ASP A 392 -36.34 47.42 50.07
N SER A 393 -35.22 47.17 50.78
CA SER A 393 -34.85 47.85 52.03
C SER A 393 -35.84 47.62 53.18
N GLN A 394 -36.59 46.51 53.15
CA GLN A 394 -37.45 46.08 54.24
C GLN A 394 -36.90 44.82 54.91
N TRP A 395 -37.27 44.64 56.17
CA TRP A 395 -37.00 43.39 56.88
C TRP A 395 -38.04 42.34 56.48
N LYS A 396 -37.55 41.13 56.19
CA LYS A 396 -38.36 39.96 55.90
C LYS A 396 -38.07 38.85 56.94
N PRO A 397 -39.11 38.23 57.53
CA PRO A 397 -40.52 38.57 57.38
C PRO A 397 -40.81 40.00 57.89
N SER A 398 -41.87 40.62 57.37
CA SER A 398 -42.25 41.98 57.78
C SER A 398 -43.04 41.91 59.09
N GLY A 399 -42.81 42.86 60.01
CA GLY A 399 -43.38 42.81 61.36
C GLY A 399 -44.91 42.97 61.43
N PRO A 400 -45.53 42.74 62.61
CA PRO A 400 -44.91 42.51 63.92
C PRO A 400 -44.24 41.14 64.05
N TRP A 401 -43.13 41.09 64.78
CA TRP A 401 -42.33 39.85 64.91
C TRP A 401 -42.53 39.09 66.22
N CYS A 402 -43.07 39.74 67.25
CA CYS A 402 -43.39 39.17 68.55
C CYS A 402 -44.88 39.30 68.81
N ASP A 403 -45.53 38.21 69.22
CA ASP A 403 -46.95 38.18 69.57
C ASP A 403 -47.17 37.52 70.94
N LYS A 404 -48.26 37.89 71.61
CA LYS A 404 -48.50 37.52 73.00
C LYS A 404 -48.80 36.03 73.10
N ILE A 405 -48.18 35.37 74.08
CA ILE A 405 -48.46 33.96 74.38
C ILE A 405 -49.88 33.87 74.93
N MET A 406 -50.80 33.33 74.12
CA MET A 406 -52.16 32.99 74.57
C MET A 406 -52.10 31.62 75.25
N ILE A 407 -52.27 31.60 76.58
CA ILE A 407 -52.47 30.35 77.32
C ILE A 407 -53.92 29.90 77.08
N PRO A 408 -54.18 28.70 76.55
CA PRO A 408 -55.54 28.18 76.46
C PRO A 408 -56.09 27.99 77.87
N VAL A 409 -57.21 28.65 78.19
CA VAL A 409 -58.01 28.27 79.37
C VAL A 409 -58.72 26.97 78.99
N THR A 410 -58.24 25.85 79.51
CA THR A 410 -58.94 24.56 79.40
C THR A 410 -60.11 24.53 80.37
N ASP A 411 -61.34 24.60 79.86
CA ASP A 411 -62.57 24.30 80.59
C ASP A 411 -62.76 22.77 80.68
N PRO A 412 -63.00 22.17 81.87
CA PRO A 412 -63.07 20.72 82.02
C PRO A 412 -64.52 20.22 82.01
N THR A 413 -65.03 19.66 80.91
CA THR A 413 -66.00 18.54 81.00
C THR A 413 -66.16 17.74 79.70
N SER A 414 -66.16 16.41 79.86
CA SER A 414 -66.93 15.42 79.09
C SER A 414 -66.41 14.88 77.74
N ALA A 415 -65.68 13.76 77.84
CA ALA A 415 -65.90 12.47 77.18
C ALA A 415 -66.05 12.35 75.63
N LEU A 416 -65.06 11.67 75.04
CA LEU A 416 -64.99 10.84 73.80
C LEU A 416 -66.02 9.66 73.78
N PRO A 417 -66.19 8.84 72.70
CA PRO A 417 -65.79 8.89 71.26
C PRO A 417 -66.93 8.32 70.31
N PRO A 418 -66.71 7.69 69.11
CA PRO A 418 -65.67 7.80 68.05
C PRO A 418 -66.22 7.97 66.59
N ASN A 419 -65.27 8.22 65.67
CA ASN A 419 -65.17 7.79 64.25
C ASN A 419 -65.57 8.73 63.09
N THR A 420 -64.49 9.25 62.46
CA THR A 420 -64.18 9.40 61.00
C THR A 420 -65.04 10.35 60.14
N PRO A 421 -64.52 11.02 59.07
CA PRO A 421 -63.45 10.57 58.15
C PRO A 421 -62.42 11.63 57.65
N GLU A 422 -61.35 11.08 57.04
CA GLU A 422 -60.54 11.53 55.88
C GLU A 422 -60.17 13.00 55.63
N GLU A 423 -58.85 13.25 55.52
CA GLU A 423 -58.12 14.14 54.58
C GLU A 423 -56.62 14.06 54.96
N ASP A 424 -55.58 14.12 54.12
CA ASP A 424 -55.37 13.93 52.68
C ASP A 424 -53.86 13.62 52.56
N LYS A 425 -53.50 12.51 51.91
CA LYS A 425 -52.12 12.08 51.64
C LYS A 425 -51.92 12.13 50.13
N SER A 426 -51.74 13.32 49.59
CA SER A 426 -51.68 13.53 48.14
C SER A 426 -50.29 13.94 47.62
N GLU A 427 -49.48 14.69 48.37
CA GLU A 427 -48.26 15.30 47.77
C GLU A 427 -46.95 14.55 48.01
N ASP A 428 -46.84 13.66 49.00
CA ASP A 428 -45.56 13.00 49.32
C ASP A 428 -45.29 11.75 48.45
N LYS A 429 -46.36 11.11 47.94
CA LYS A 429 -46.25 9.89 47.11
C LYS A 429 -45.68 10.15 45.72
N SER A 430 -45.79 11.39 45.22
CA SER A 430 -45.30 11.76 43.88
C SER A 430 -43.76 11.89 43.84
N LEU A 431 -43.11 12.22 44.95
CA LEU A 431 -41.65 12.32 45.00
C LEU A 431 -40.99 10.95 45.17
N GLU A 432 -41.54 10.09 46.02
CA GLU A 432 -41.02 8.73 46.26
C GLU A 432 -41.22 7.81 45.04
N ASP A 433 -42.34 7.92 44.32
CA ASP A 433 -42.54 7.18 43.06
C ASP A 433 -41.57 7.65 41.96
N ARG A 434 -41.14 8.93 41.96
CA ARG A 434 -40.18 9.46 40.98
C ARG A 434 -38.74 9.05 41.28
N LEU A 435 -38.36 8.89 42.56
CA LEU A 435 -37.05 8.37 42.96
C LEU A 435 -36.92 6.86 42.64
N ASP A 436 -37.95 6.06 42.91
CA ASP A 436 -37.94 4.61 42.64
C ASP A 436 -37.85 4.29 41.13
N ILE A 437 -38.43 5.14 40.27
CA ILE A 437 -38.31 5.03 38.81
C ILE A 437 -36.89 5.39 38.33
N ILE A 438 -36.19 6.31 38.99
CA ILE A 438 -34.81 6.70 38.64
C ILE A 438 -33.83 5.62 39.09
N GLU A 439 -33.99 5.07 40.28
CA GLU A 439 -33.15 3.96 40.77
C GLU A 439 -33.31 2.70 39.91
N LYS A 440 -34.55 2.31 39.56
CA LYS A 440 -34.79 1.17 38.66
C LYS A 440 -34.24 1.38 37.25
N LYS A 441 -34.15 2.63 36.77
CA LYS A 441 -33.51 2.95 35.48
C LYS A 441 -31.99 2.89 35.56
N LEU A 442 -31.38 3.32 36.66
CA LEU A 442 -29.93 3.21 36.88
C LEU A 442 -29.49 1.75 36.97
N ASP A 443 -30.22 0.91 37.70
CA ASP A 443 -29.89 -0.52 37.82
C ASP A 443 -29.99 -1.25 36.47
N ARG A 444 -30.96 -0.87 35.62
CA ARG A 444 -31.10 -1.43 34.28
C ARG A 444 -29.93 -1.03 33.37
N ILE A 445 -29.40 0.18 33.52
CA ILE A 445 -28.21 0.67 32.79
C ILE A 445 -26.94 -0.04 33.30
N LEU A 446 -26.81 -0.24 34.61
CA LEU A 446 -25.68 -0.95 35.22
C LEU A 446 -25.64 -2.42 34.78
N HIS A 447 -26.80 -3.07 34.72
CA HIS A 447 -26.94 -4.45 34.24
C HIS A 447 -26.65 -4.58 32.73
N ILE A 448 -27.00 -3.57 31.91
CA ILE A 448 -26.66 -3.55 30.48
C ILE A 448 -25.15 -3.38 30.29
N LEU A 449 -24.50 -2.52 31.08
CA LEU A 449 -23.05 -2.30 31.04
C LEU A 449 -22.27 -3.56 31.45
N GLN A 450 -22.77 -4.33 32.43
CA GLN A 450 -22.19 -5.62 32.82
C GLN A 450 -22.36 -6.71 31.76
N LEU A 451 -23.46 -6.71 30.99
CA LEU A 451 -23.70 -7.66 29.89
C LEU A 451 -22.87 -7.34 28.63
N THR A 452 -22.51 -6.08 28.40
CA THR A 452 -21.64 -5.67 27.27
C THR A 452 -20.14 -5.79 27.57
N GLY A 453 -19.77 -6.19 28.78
CA GLY A 453 -18.38 -6.35 29.23
C GLY A 453 -17.77 -7.72 28.86
N GLN A 454 -17.53 -7.98 27.57
CA GLN A 454 -16.55 -8.99 27.17
C GLN A 454 -15.43 -8.40 26.30
N ARG A 455 -14.23 -8.46 26.89
CA ARG A 455 -12.89 -8.54 26.30
C ARG A 455 -12.40 -7.35 25.44
N LYS A 456 -11.46 -6.60 26.03
CA LYS A 456 -10.18 -6.30 25.39
C LYS A 456 -9.05 -6.32 26.42
N THR A 457 -8.43 -7.49 26.54
CA THR A 457 -7.05 -7.64 26.99
C THR A 457 -6.16 -7.06 25.88
N ILE A 458 -5.27 -6.13 26.20
CA ILE A 458 -4.18 -5.72 25.31
C ILE A 458 -2.90 -5.73 26.16
N CYS A 459 -1.90 -6.46 25.65
CA CYS A 459 -0.51 -6.48 26.11
C CYS A 459 0.16 -5.10 26.04
#